data_AF-A0A9E3U0G2-F1
#
_entry.id   AF-A0A9E3U0G2-F1
#
_cell.length_a   1.000
_cell.length_b   1.000
_cell.length_c   1.000
_cell.angle_alpha   90.00
_cell.angle_beta   90.00
_cell.angle_gamma   90.00
#
_symmetry.space_group_name_H-M   'P 1'
#
loop_
_entity.id
_entity.type
_entity.pdbx_description
1 polymer ?
#
loop_
_entity_poly.entity_id
_entity_poly.type
_entity_poly.pdbx_seq_one_letter_code
_entity_poly.pdbx_strand_id
1 'polypeptide(L)'
;MAHNRPAAVDPIDSAEIFRCLFDESPTPMWIVDAEFQRIQRANGAARQLLGLGDEDLPGAQLGEFLPEEDCAALAAMPLNSDSQLARHCTLRTRSDDAFQASLNIRRMQAAGRAVALVSVESVDAPPTLQEKLRAAVSDVAATAGKQTVGLAESARGIASPTSPSDALRLIAHRDAR
;
A
#
# COMPACT_ATOMS: atom_id res chain seq x y z
N MET A 1 -6.68 -58.74 13.56
CA MET A 1 -5.86 -57.67 12.95
C MET A 1 -6.69 -57.01 11.86
N ALA A 2 -7.48 -56.01 12.22
CA ALA A 2 -8.33 -55.26 11.28
C ALA A 2 -7.42 -54.38 10.40
N HIS A 3 -7.41 -54.67 9.09
CA HIS A 3 -6.69 -53.88 8.11
C HIS A 3 -7.46 -52.58 7.90
N ASN A 4 -6.96 -51.49 8.49
CA ASN A 4 -7.39 -50.14 8.19
C ASN A 4 -6.95 -49.80 6.76
N ARG A 5 -7.78 -50.18 5.78
CA ARG A 5 -7.62 -49.77 4.39
C ARG A 5 -7.99 -48.29 4.33
N PRO A 6 -7.05 -47.36 4.01
CA PRO A 6 -7.42 -45.96 3.86
C PRO A 6 -8.52 -45.88 2.80
N ALA A 7 -9.62 -45.22 3.15
CA ALA A 7 -10.69 -44.90 2.22
C ALA A 7 -10.04 -44.27 0.98
N ALA A 8 -10.37 -44.79 -0.19
CA ALA A 8 -9.98 -44.17 -1.45
C ALA A 8 -10.53 -42.74 -1.39
N VAL A 9 -9.63 -41.76 -1.27
CA VAL A 9 -9.98 -40.36 -1.42
C VAL A 9 -10.39 -40.24 -2.88
N ASP A 10 -11.67 -40.00 -3.13
CA ASP A 10 -12.15 -39.74 -4.48
C ASP A 10 -11.30 -38.60 -5.08
N PRO A 11 -10.82 -38.75 -6.32
CA PRO A 11 -10.01 -37.71 -6.94
C PRO A 11 -10.87 -36.44 -7.00
N ILE A 12 -10.45 -35.45 -6.23
CA ILE A 12 -11.17 -34.19 -6.16
C ILE A 12 -11.19 -33.59 -7.58
N ASP A 13 -12.36 -33.13 -8.04
CA ASP A 13 -12.47 -32.49 -9.34
C ASP A 13 -11.57 -31.25 -9.37
N SER A 14 -10.54 -31.31 -10.22
CA SER A 14 -9.53 -30.26 -10.30
C SER A 14 -10.12 -28.92 -10.72
N ALA A 15 -11.21 -28.91 -11.49
CA ALA A 15 -11.91 -27.68 -11.85
C ALA A 15 -12.63 -27.07 -10.63
N GLU A 16 -13.22 -27.92 -9.78
CA GLU A 16 -13.90 -27.47 -8.58
C GLU A 16 -12.91 -26.96 -7.52
N ILE A 17 -11.78 -27.64 -7.33
CA ILE A 17 -10.68 -27.16 -6.48
C ILE A 17 -10.15 -25.83 -6.99
N PHE A 18 -9.86 -25.74 -8.30
CA PHE A 18 -9.34 -24.51 -8.87
C PHE A 18 -10.29 -23.35 -8.63
N ARG A 19 -11.59 -23.56 -8.86
CA ARG A 19 -12.61 -22.55 -8.62
C ARG A 19 -12.64 -22.14 -7.15
N CYS A 20 -12.64 -23.10 -6.23
CA CYS A 20 -12.61 -22.83 -4.78
C CYS A 20 -11.36 -22.01 -4.39
N LEU A 21 -10.17 -22.48 -4.76
CA LEU A 21 -8.90 -21.81 -4.42
C LEU A 21 -8.78 -20.43 -5.07
N PHE A 22 -9.24 -20.26 -6.30
CA PHE A 22 -9.19 -18.99 -7.00
C PHE A 22 -10.20 -18.00 -6.43
N ASP A 23 -11.47 -18.39 -6.31
CA ASP A 23 -12.56 -17.50 -5.89
C ASP A 23 -12.46 -17.13 -4.40
N GLU A 24 -11.99 -18.05 -3.53
CA GLU A 24 -11.81 -17.82 -2.09
C GLU A 24 -10.43 -17.26 -1.71
N SER A 25 -9.52 -17.07 -2.66
CA SER A 25 -8.19 -16.52 -2.36
C SER A 25 -8.31 -15.10 -1.80
N PRO A 26 -7.63 -14.79 -0.67
CA PRO A 26 -7.59 -13.43 -0.13
C PRO A 26 -6.71 -12.51 -0.99
N THR A 27 -5.87 -13.08 -1.85
CA THR A 27 -5.02 -12.30 -2.75
C THR A 27 -5.83 -11.91 -3.99
N PRO A 28 -5.85 -10.63 -4.39
CA PRO A 28 -6.47 -10.19 -5.63
C PRO A 28 -5.88 -10.91 -6.83
N MET A 29 -6.70 -11.64 -7.58
CA MET A 29 -6.30 -12.35 -8.80
C MET A 29 -7.31 -12.19 -9.93
N TRP A 30 -6.80 -12.01 -11.15
CA TRP A 30 -7.61 -12.00 -12.36
C TRP A 30 -6.90 -12.68 -13.53
N ILE A 31 -7.70 -13.18 -14.47
CA ILE A 31 -7.26 -13.84 -15.70
C ILE A 31 -7.58 -12.90 -16.85
N VAL A 32 -6.61 -12.66 -17.73
CA VAL A 32 -6.79 -11.86 -18.96
C VAL A 32 -6.52 -12.69 -20.20
N ASP A 33 -7.00 -12.20 -21.34
CA ASP A 33 -6.62 -12.73 -22.65
C ASP A 33 -5.13 -12.60 -22.97
N ALA A 34 -4.71 -13.21 -24.09
CA ALA A 34 -3.33 -13.24 -24.53
C ALA A 34 -2.78 -11.85 -24.91
N GLU A 35 -3.64 -10.89 -25.19
CA GLU A 35 -3.30 -9.54 -25.62
C GLU A 35 -3.32 -8.55 -24.44
N PHE A 36 -3.62 -9.04 -23.23
CA PHE A 36 -3.78 -8.23 -22.03
C PHE A 36 -4.83 -7.12 -22.20
N GLN A 37 -5.88 -7.38 -22.98
CA GLN A 37 -6.91 -6.37 -23.26
C GLN A 37 -8.13 -6.51 -22.36
N ARG A 38 -8.60 -7.74 -22.12
CA ARG A 38 -9.85 -8.00 -21.41
C ARG A 38 -9.64 -8.91 -20.21
N ILE A 39 -10.31 -8.58 -19.12
CA ILE A 39 -10.42 -9.44 -17.95
C ILE A 39 -11.46 -10.52 -18.27
N GLN A 40 -11.03 -11.77 -18.29
CA GLN A 40 -11.91 -12.93 -18.50
C GLN A 40 -12.54 -13.42 -17.18
N ARG A 41 -11.77 -13.38 -16.08
CA ARG A 41 -12.26 -13.70 -14.73
C ARG A 41 -11.53 -12.87 -13.69
N ALA A 42 -12.19 -12.54 -12.60
CA ALA A 42 -11.60 -11.94 -11.40
C ALA A 42 -12.19 -12.64 -10.17
N ASN A 43 -11.35 -12.93 -9.19
CA ASN A 43 -11.79 -13.48 -7.90
C ASN A 43 -12.45 -12.39 -7.02
N GLY A 44 -12.99 -12.79 -5.87
CA GLY A 44 -13.67 -11.86 -4.96
C GLY A 44 -12.77 -10.71 -4.50
N ALA A 45 -11.52 -11.01 -4.13
CA ALA A 45 -10.55 -10.01 -3.70
C ALA A 45 -10.21 -8.99 -4.82
N ALA A 46 -10.05 -9.45 -6.06
CA ALA A 46 -9.82 -8.57 -7.21
C ALA A 46 -11.03 -7.70 -7.54
N ARG A 47 -12.25 -8.24 -7.46
CA ARG A 47 -13.48 -7.46 -7.68
C ARG A 47 -13.59 -6.33 -6.66
N GLN A 48 -13.31 -6.63 -5.39
CA GLN A 48 -13.31 -5.64 -4.33
C GLN A 48 -12.22 -4.57 -4.55
N LEU A 49 -11.01 -4.97 -4.93
CA LEU A 49 -9.91 -4.05 -5.19
C LEU A 49 -10.18 -3.12 -6.39
N LEU A 50 -10.65 -3.67 -7.51
CA LEU A 50 -10.86 -2.93 -8.75
C LEU A 50 -12.19 -2.15 -8.77
N GLY A 51 -13.10 -2.46 -7.84
CA GLY A 51 -14.44 -1.89 -7.81
C GLY A 51 -15.34 -2.45 -8.92
N LEU A 52 -15.16 -3.72 -9.27
CA LEU A 52 -15.94 -4.43 -10.30
C LEU A 52 -17.13 -5.17 -9.69
N GLY A 53 -18.32 -4.95 -10.23
CA GLY A 53 -19.50 -5.78 -9.97
C GLY A 53 -19.52 -7.05 -10.84
N ASP A 54 -20.43 -7.97 -10.51
CA ASP A 54 -20.58 -9.24 -11.23
C ASP A 54 -20.98 -9.05 -12.70
N GLU A 55 -21.76 -8.00 -12.97
CA GLU A 55 -22.22 -7.61 -14.31
C GLU A 55 -21.16 -6.89 -15.15
N ASP A 56 -20.10 -6.37 -14.53
CA ASP A 56 -19.06 -5.58 -15.19
C ASP A 56 -17.95 -6.45 -15.81
N LEU A 57 -17.76 -7.64 -15.25
CA LEU A 57 -16.70 -8.58 -15.63
C LEU A 57 -16.67 -8.94 -17.13
N PRO A 58 -17.80 -9.22 -17.79
CA PRO A 58 -17.81 -9.55 -19.23
C PRO A 58 -17.38 -8.40 -20.17
N GLY A 59 -17.16 -7.18 -19.66
CA GLY A 59 -16.79 -6.00 -20.45
C GLY A 59 -15.52 -5.29 -20.01
N ALA A 60 -15.00 -5.60 -18.82
CA ALA A 60 -13.89 -4.89 -18.18
C ALA A 60 -12.60 -4.95 -19.01
N GLN A 61 -12.13 -3.79 -19.47
CA GLN A 61 -10.87 -3.67 -20.19
C GLN A 61 -9.73 -3.47 -19.20
N LEU A 62 -8.61 -4.15 -19.41
CA LEU A 62 -7.45 -4.01 -18.54
C LEU A 62 -6.91 -2.57 -18.53
N GLY A 63 -7.02 -1.87 -19.66
CA GLY A 63 -6.62 -0.47 -19.81
C GLY A 63 -7.44 0.54 -19.00
N GLU A 64 -8.57 0.14 -18.41
CA GLU A 64 -9.30 0.97 -17.43
C GLU A 64 -8.57 1.01 -16.08
N PHE A 65 -7.81 -0.05 -15.77
CA PHE A 65 -7.15 -0.24 -14.48
C PHE A 65 -5.63 -0.07 -14.56
N LEU A 66 -5.03 -0.27 -15.73
CA LEU A 66 -3.60 -0.11 -15.97
C LEU A 66 -3.33 0.91 -17.08
N PRO A 67 -2.23 1.67 -16.98
CA PRO A 67 -1.72 2.50 -18.07
C PRO A 67 -1.52 1.69 -19.36
N GLU A 68 -1.70 2.34 -20.51
CA GLU A 68 -1.48 1.72 -21.83
C GLU A 68 -0.04 1.21 -22.00
N GLU A 69 0.95 1.94 -21.49
CA GLU A 69 2.36 1.55 -21.52
C GLU A 69 2.63 0.24 -20.77
N ASP A 70 1.96 0.03 -19.63
CA ASP A 70 2.07 -1.19 -18.86
C ASP A 70 1.37 -2.33 -19.62
N CYS A 71 0.15 -2.12 -20.12
CA CYS A 71 -0.58 -3.10 -20.94
C CYS A 71 0.25 -3.57 -22.15
N ALA A 72 0.82 -2.63 -22.91
CA ALA A 72 1.63 -2.93 -24.08
C ALA A 72 2.89 -3.74 -23.73
N ALA A 73 3.56 -3.37 -22.64
CA ALA A 73 4.75 -4.07 -22.20
C ALA A 73 4.43 -5.47 -21.59
N LEU A 74 3.22 -5.69 -21.07
CA LEU A 74 2.74 -7.03 -20.71
C LEU A 74 2.42 -7.87 -21.95
N ALA A 75 1.77 -7.31 -22.96
CA ALA A 75 1.46 -7.99 -24.22
C ALA A 75 2.71 -8.47 -24.96
N ALA A 76 3.81 -7.70 -24.89
CA ALA A 76 5.10 -8.05 -25.48
C ALA A 76 5.84 -9.20 -24.75
N MET A 77 5.37 -9.66 -23.60
CA MET A 77 6.02 -10.73 -22.83
C MET A 77 5.93 -12.09 -23.57
N PRO A 78 7.00 -12.88 -23.68
CA PRO A 78 6.94 -14.21 -24.32
C PRO A 78 6.01 -15.19 -23.57
N LEU A 79 5.33 -16.06 -24.32
CA LEU A 79 4.35 -17.04 -23.81
C LEU A 79 4.96 -18.12 -22.90
N ASN A 80 6.27 -18.33 -23.03
CA ASN A 80 6.98 -19.55 -22.66
C ASN A 80 8.21 -19.21 -21.83
N SER A 81 7.95 -18.51 -20.73
CA SER A 81 8.91 -18.35 -19.67
C SER A 81 8.29 -18.87 -18.38
N ASP A 82 8.98 -19.78 -17.68
CA ASP A 82 8.78 -20.02 -16.24
C ASP A 82 8.98 -18.72 -15.42
N SER A 83 9.43 -17.65 -16.08
CA SER A 83 9.49 -16.29 -15.58
C SER A 83 8.10 -15.77 -15.21
N GLN A 84 7.84 -15.88 -13.92
CA GLN A 84 7.00 -14.98 -13.18
C GLN A 84 7.57 -13.56 -13.31
N LEU A 85 6.81 -12.62 -13.87
CA LEU A 85 7.24 -11.22 -13.93
C LEU A 85 6.61 -10.47 -12.77
N ALA A 86 7.45 -9.99 -11.86
CA ALA A 86 7.07 -8.98 -10.88
C ALA A 86 7.21 -7.60 -11.52
N ARG A 87 6.13 -6.80 -11.51
CA ARG A 87 6.11 -5.47 -12.10
C ARG A 87 5.41 -4.47 -11.20
N HIS A 88 6.07 -3.35 -10.98
CA HIS A 88 5.48 -2.22 -10.28
C HIS A 88 4.75 -1.35 -11.31
N CYS A 89 3.45 -1.17 -11.15
CA CYS A 89 2.64 -0.30 -11.99
C CYS A 89 1.67 0.53 -11.15
N THR A 90 1.15 1.58 -11.75
CA THR A 90 0.06 2.35 -11.12
C THR A 90 -1.26 1.66 -11.44
N LEU A 91 -1.85 0.98 -10.46
CA LEU A 91 -3.17 0.39 -10.58
C LEU A 91 -4.22 1.45 -10.25
N ARG A 92 -5.24 1.57 -11.09
CA ARG A 92 -6.41 2.42 -10.85
C ARG A 92 -7.63 1.56 -10.58
N THR A 93 -8.52 2.02 -9.71
CA THR A 93 -9.84 1.43 -9.52
C THR A 93 -10.84 2.11 -10.43
N ARG A 94 -12.05 1.56 -10.55
CA ARG A 94 -13.13 2.21 -11.32
C ARG A 94 -13.60 3.53 -10.71
N SER A 95 -13.30 3.77 -9.43
CA SER A 95 -13.53 5.05 -8.75
C SER A 95 -12.44 6.10 -9.04
N ASP A 96 -11.46 5.78 -9.90
CA ASP A 96 -10.26 6.57 -10.21
C ASP A 96 -9.28 6.73 -9.04
N ASP A 97 -9.37 5.86 -8.03
CA ASP A 97 -8.35 5.78 -6.98
C ASP A 97 -7.11 5.07 -7.53
N ALA A 98 -5.96 5.74 -7.46
CA ALA A 98 -4.69 5.22 -7.96
C ALA A 98 -3.79 4.74 -6.82
N PHE A 99 -3.18 3.56 -6.99
CA PHE A 99 -2.26 2.95 -6.05
C PHE A 99 -1.03 2.41 -6.78
N GLN A 100 0.11 2.34 -6.08
CA GLN A 100 1.26 1.60 -6.58
C GLN A 100 1.04 0.12 -6.29
N ALA A 101 1.07 -0.73 -7.30
CA ALA A 101 0.85 -2.16 -7.14
C ALA A 101 2.06 -2.95 -7.64
N SER A 102 2.49 -3.94 -6.86
CA SER A 102 3.36 -5.00 -7.36
C SER A 102 2.48 -6.10 -7.95
N LEU A 103 2.53 -6.23 -9.28
CA LEU A 103 1.82 -7.27 -10.01
C LEU A 103 2.75 -8.43 -10.31
N ASN A 104 2.20 -9.61 -10.17
CA ASN A 104 2.86 -10.84 -10.48
C ASN A 104 2.09 -11.54 -11.60
N ILE A 105 2.77 -11.80 -12.72
CA ILE A 105 2.13 -12.15 -13.98
C ILE A 105 2.71 -13.44 -14.53
N ARG A 106 1.82 -14.38 -14.83
CA ARG A 106 2.15 -15.68 -15.41
C ARG A 106 1.31 -15.95 -16.64
N ARG A 107 1.97 -16.03 -17.81
CA ARG A 107 1.35 -16.51 -19.05
C ARG A 107 1.28 -18.04 -19.05
N MET A 108 0.17 -18.59 -19.54
CA MET A 108 -0.04 -20.04 -19.62
C MET A 108 -1.00 -20.40 -20.75
N GLN A 109 -1.09 -21.70 -21.06
CA GLN A 109 -2.13 -22.24 -21.94
C GLN A 109 -3.22 -22.92 -21.11
N ALA A 110 -4.47 -22.53 -21.34
CA ALA A 110 -5.64 -23.15 -20.74
C ALA A 110 -6.63 -23.50 -21.86
N ALA A 111 -7.03 -24.77 -21.95
CA ALA A 111 -7.94 -25.27 -22.99
C ALA A 111 -7.53 -24.87 -24.43
N GLY A 112 -6.22 -24.87 -24.73
CA GLY A 112 -5.67 -24.49 -26.04
C GLY A 112 -5.65 -22.99 -26.33
N ARG A 113 -5.97 -22.14 -25.34
CA ARG A 113 -5.92 -20.67 -25.45
C ARG A 113 -4.81 -20.12 -24.56
N ALA A 114 -4.08 -19.15 -25.08
CA ALA A 114 -3.13 -18.40 -24.27
C ALA A 114 -3.88 -17.44 -23.36
N VAL A 115 -3.60 -17.50 -22.06
CA VAL A 115 -4.17 -16.64 -21.02
C VAL A 115 -3.06 -16.19 -20.10
N ALA A 116 -3.29 -15.12 -19.33
CA ALA A 116 -2.38 -14.73 -18.27
C ALA A 116 -3.13 -14.61 -16.95
N LEU A 117 -2.54 -15.18 -15.89
CA LEU A 117 -2.95 -14.95 -14.52
C LEU A 117 -2.15 -13.78 -13.96
N VAL A 118 -2.86 -12.82 -13.40
CA VAL A 118 -2.29 -11.66 -12.72
C VAL A 118 -2.71 -11.74 -11.25
N SER A 119 -1.75 -11.59 -10.34
CA SER A 119 -2.00 -11.47 -8.91
C SER A 119 -1.31 -10.23 -8.35
N VAL A 120 -1.94 -9.60 -7.37
CA VAL A 120 -1.38 -8.43 -6.68
C VAL A 120 -0.64 -8.88 -5.43
N GLU A 121 0.66 -8.62 -5.33
CA GLU A 121 1.48 -8.96 -4.18
C GLU A 121 1.40 -7.91 -3.08
N SER A 122 1.45 -6.64 -3.45
CA SER A 122 1.30 -5.51 -2.54
C SER A 122 0.65 -4.33 -3.23
N VAL A 123 -0.04 -3.52 -2.43
CA VAL A 123 -0.61 -2.25 -2.84
C VAL A 123 -0.13 -1.20 -1.86
N ASP A 124 0.56 -0.19 -2.37
CA ASP A 124 1.06 0.94 -1.60
C ASP A 124 0.32 2.22 -2.01
N ALA A 125 0.13 3.12 -1.04
CA ALA A 125 -0.49 4.41 -1.30
C ALA A 125 0.33 5.19 -2.35
N PRO A 126 -0.32 5.97 -3.23
CA PRO A 126 0.41 6.74 -4.22
C PRO A 126 1.35 7.74 -3.51
N PRO A 127 2.58 7.94 -4.02
CA PRO A 127 3.58 8.78 -3.38
C PRO A 127 3.07 10.22 -3.12
N THR A 128 2.16 10.73 -3.95
CA THR A 128 1.55 12.05 -3.78
C THR A 128 0.67 12.18 -2.53
N LEU A 129 0.01 11.11 -2.07
CA LEU A 129 -0.76 11.13 -0.82
C LEU A 129 0.17 11.04 0.41
N GLN A 130 1.20 10.21 0.32
CA GLN A 130 2.21 10.05 1.37
C GLN A 130 3.05 11.31 1.56
N GLU A 131 3.46 11.97 0.47
CA GLU A 131 4.19 13.24 0.50
C GLU A 131 3.33 14.36 1.08
N LYS A 132 2.05 14.45 0.71
CA LYS A 132 1.11 15.43 1.29
C LYS A 132 0.92 15.23 2.80
N LEU A 133 0.80 13.98 3.25
CA LEU A 133 0.71 13.68 4.68
C LEU A 133 2.01 14.03 5.41
N ARG A 134 3.17 13.69 4.82
CA ARG A 134 4.49 14.00 5.38
C ARG A 134 4.74 15.50 5.46
N ALA A 135 4.35 16.27 4.43
CA ALA A 135 4.42 17.72 4.42
C ALA A 135 3.53 18.32 5.52
N ALA A 136 2.28 17.87 5.64
CA ALA A 136 1.36 18.36 6.67
C ALA A 136 1.84 18.07 8.11
N VAL A 137 2.38 16.86 8.37
CA VAL A 137 2.96 16.50 9.67
C VAL A 137 4.17 17.38 9.99
N SER A 138 5.02 17.66 9.00
CA SER A 138 6.18 18.55 9.16
C SER A 138 5.77 20.00 9.44
N ASP A 139 4.73 20.51 8.78
CA ASP A 139 4.23 21.87 9.00
C ASP A 139 3.64 22.05 10.41
N VAL A 140 2.89 21.06 10.92
CA VAL A 140 2.38 21.09 12.29
C VAL A 140 3.52 21.05 13.31
N ALA A 141 4.54 20.21 13.08
CA ALA A 141 5.72 20.13 13.94
C ALA A 141 6.54 21.44 13.93
N ALA A 142 6.71 22.07 12.78
CA ALA A 142 7.41 23.34 12.63
C ALA A 142 6.64 24.51 13.29
N THR A 143 5.31 24.48 13.26
CA THR A 143 4.45 25.50 13.87
C THR A 143 4.41 25.35 15.40
N ALA A 144 4.33 24.12 15.91
CA ALA A 144 4.43 23.84 17.35
C ALA A 144 5.80 24.22 17.94
N GLY A 145 6.89 24.00 17.19
CA GLY A 145 8.24 24.42 17.60
C GLY A 145 8.44 25.93 17.71
N LYS A 146 7.65 26.74 16.99
CA LYS A 146 7.68 28.20 17.11
C LYS A 146 6.89 28.72 18.32
N GLN A 147 5.84 28.02 18.74
CA GLN A 147 5.06 28.42 19.92
C GLN A 147 5.76 28.12 21.26
N THR A 148 6.62 27.10 21.31
CA THR A 148 7.43 26.80 22.52
C THR A 148 8.58 27.79 22.73
N VAL A 149 9.15 28.38 21.67
CA VAL A 149 10.18 29.42 21.77
C VAL A 149 9.58 30.79 22.15
N GLY A 150 8.40 31.14 21.63
CA GLY A 150 7.74 32.41 21.93
C GLY A 150 7.25 32.58 23.39
N LEU A 151 6.93 31.48 24.09
CA LEU A 151 6.60 31.53 25.52
C LEU A 151 7.85 31.62 26.43
N ALA A 152 9.03 31.20 25.95
CA ALA A 152 10.27 31.31 26.72
C ALA A 152 10.87 32.72 26.68
N GLU A 153 10.71 33.47 25.57
CA GLU A 153 11.23 34.84 25.46
C GLU A 153 10.35 35.90 26.12
N SER A 154 9.06 35.64 26.32
CA SER A 154 8.11 36.59 26.96
C SER A 154 8.23 36.65 28.48
N ALA A 155 9.01 35.78 29.12
CA ALA A 155 9.28 35.80 30.56
C ALA A 155 10.56 36.56 30.94
N ARG A 156 11.31 37.12 29.97
CA ARG A 156 12.61 37.79 30.18
C ARG A 156 12.50 39.32 30.35
N GLY A 157 11.34 39.79 30.76
CA GLY A 157 10.99 41.21 30.73
C GLY A 157 10.58 41.83 32.06
N ILE A 158 10.73 41.19 33.21
CA ILE A 158 10.46 41.86 34.49
C ILE A 158 11.37 41.31 35.60
N ALA A 159 12.09 42.23 36.26
CA ALA A 159 12.89 42.09 37.49
C ALA A 159 14.37 41.65 37.35
N SER A 160 15.25 42.64 37.15
CA SER A 160 16.42 42.78 38.03
C SER A 160 15.94 43.49 39.31
N PRO A 161 16.40 43.03 40.49
CA PRO A 161 17.41 43.83 41.16
C PRO A 161 18.55 42.99 41.77
N THR A 162 19.76 43.54 41.61
CA THR A 162 20.84 43.60 42.61
C THR A 162 20.86 42.51 43.69
N SER A 163 21.80 41.57 43.54
CA SER A 163 22.35 40.81 44.67
C SER A 163 23.03 41.77 45.66
N PRO A 164 22.70 41.73 46.97
CA PRO A 164 23.48 42.40 47.99
C PRO A 164 24.10 41.38 48.94
N SER A 165 25.02 40.55 48.46
CA SER A 165 25.98 39.88 49.37
C SER A 165 27.08 40.84 49.88
N ASP A 166 27.02 42.13 49.54
CA ASP A 166 27.91 43.18 50.04
C ASP A 166 27.25 44.16 51.06
N ALA A 167 26.03 43.91 51.52
CA ALA A 167 25.33 44.83 52.43
C ALA A 167 25.48 44.55 53.94
N LEU A 168 26.25 43.55 54.38
CA LEU A 168 26.34 43.19 55.81
C LEU A 168 27.76 42.94 56.33
N ARG A 169 28.74 43.75 55.89
CA ARG A 169 30.05 43.85 56.57
C ARG A 169 30.50 45.27 56.92
N LEU A 170 29.61 46.26 56.83
CA LEU A 170 29.96 47.67 57.11
C LEU A 170 29.09 48.33 58.19
N ILE A 171 28.70 47.60 59.26
CA ILE A 171 28.21 48.22 60.51
C ILE A 171 28.68 47.41 61.73
N ALA A 172 30.00 47.25 61.86
CA ALA A 172 30.64 46.88 63.12
C ALA A 172 32.02 47.57 63.16
N HIS A 173 32.17 48.50 64.11
CA HIS A 173 33.36 49.32 64.43
C HIS A 173 33.54 50.71 63.75
N ARG A 174 32.80 51.70 64.30
CA ARG A 174 33.16 53.12 64.58
C ARG A 174 31.85 53.81 64.97
N ASP A 175 31.60 54.40 66.13
CA ASP A 175 32.38 54.97 67.25
C ASP A 175 31.60 54.64 68.55
N ALA A 176 32.19 54.02 69.58
CA ALA A 176 33.07 54.62 70.60
C ALA A 176 32.38 55.63 71.54
N ARG A 177 31.87 55.14 72.67
CA ARG A 177 32.04 55.74 74.02
C ARG A 177 31.64 54.76 75.12
#